data_AF-A0A1E7FNM4-F1
#
_entry.id   AF-A0A1E7FNM4-F1
#
_cell.length_a   1.000
_cell.length_b   1.000
_cell.length_c   1.000
_cell.angle_alpha   90.00
_cell.angle_beta   90.00
_cell.angle_gamma   90.00
#
_symmetry.space_group_name_H-M   'P 1'
#
loop_
_entity.id
_entity.type
_entity.pdbx_description
1 polymer ?
#
loop_
_entity_poly.entity_id
_entity_poly.type
_entity_poly.pdbx_seq_one_letter_code
_entity_poly.pdbx_strand_id
1 'polypeptide(L)'
;NPKYMLLECAPACQTCHQLSFEHRCPYDRDAPKVWGPGDLNTMFERLTTDEYYIKQFEPTIHSQPPDGPWLITLENVATKEECKRMIRLGADRGYERSQDVGAKKFDGTFDSTTGKDRTSHNTWCLEECYEDEVHQNVLRNVENITGIPDTNSEYWQLLQYEESQFYANHHDYIPFHNNRFQGARIMTVFLYLNDVEEGGGTYFKDLDITVQPKTGRAVVWPSVRDEFPDRKDPRTSHEALPVKKGIKYGANAWIHQRSFKKVFEEGCS
;
A
#
# COMPACT_ATOMS: atom_id res chain seq x y z
N ASN A 1 -21.25 36.61 14.78
CA ASN A 1 -21.29 35.86 13.51
C ASN A 1 -21.08 34.38 13.83
N PRO A 2 -22.12 33.53 13.76
CA PRO A 2 -22.05 32.13 14.19
C PRO A 2 -20.96 31.33 13.45
N LYS A 3 -20.81 31.54 12.15
CA LYS A 3 -19.79 30.86 11.33
C LYS A 3 -18.36 31.23 11.73
N TYR A 4 -18.14 32.49 12.12
CA TYR A 4 -16.84 32.95 12.62
C TYR A 4 -16.47 32.26 13.94
N MET A 5 -17.41 32.14 14.88
CA MET A 5 -17.16 31.46 16.16
C MET A 5 -16.82 29.97 15.97
N LEU A 6 -17.50 29.30 15.04
CA LEU A 6 -17.28 27.88 14.75
C LEU A 6 -15.91 27.59 14.13
N LEU A 7 -15.34 28.54 13.38
CA LEU A 7 -14.08 28.37 12.67
C LEU A 7 -12.88 28.97 13.41
N GLU A 8 -13.01 30.19 13.94
CA GLU A 8 -11.88 30.90 14.57
C GLU A 8 -11.77 30.65 16.08
N CYS A 9 -12.81 30.07 16.69
CA CYS A 9 -12.83 29.72 18.12
C CYS A 9 -13.17 28.23 18.31
N ALA A 10 -12.85 27.39 17.33
CA ALA A 10 -13.25 25.99 17.29
C ALA A 10 -12.92 25.17 18.56
N PRO A 11 -11.77 25.36 19.24
CA PRO A 11 -11.50 24.68 20.52
C PRO A 11 -12.49 25.06 21.63
N ALA A 12 -12.85 26.35 21.73
CA ALA A 12 -13.81 26.84 22.71
C ALA A 12 -15.26 26.45 22.37
N CYS A 13 -15.56 26.32 21.08
CA CYS A 13 -16.87 25.91 20.59
C CYS A 13 -17.02 24.39 20.39
N GLN A 14 -15.99 23.59 20.70
CA GLN A 14 -15.94 22.14 20.46
C GLN A 14 -16.24 21.74 19.01
N THR A 15 -15.90 22.61 18.06
CA THR A 15 -16.19 22.46 16.62
C THR A 15 -14.93 22.24 15.80
N CYS A 16 -13.83 21.79 16.41
CA CYS A 16 -12.57 21.50 15.70
C CYS A 16 -12.77 20.55 14.51
N HIS A 17 -13.72 19.61 14.59
CA HIS A 17 -14.08 18.70 13.50
C HIS A 17 -14.69 19.39 12.26
N GLN A 18 -15.18 20.62 12.40
CA GLN A 18 -15.78 21.42 11.32
C GLN A 18 -14.76 22.30 10.60
N LEU A 19 -13.53 22.38 11.12
CA LEU A 19 -12.43 23.08 10.45
C LEU A 19 -12.07 22.38 9.14
N SER A 20 -11.56 23.15 8.18
CA SER A 20 -11.03 22.59 6.94
C SER A 20 -9.93 21.58 7.24
N PHE A 21 -9.77 20.60 6.35
CA PHE A 21 -8.71 19.60 6.47
C PHE A 21 -7.34 20.26 6.71
N GLU A 22 -7.02 21.34 5.98
CA GLU A 22 -5.74 22.02 6.09
C GLU A 22 -5.51 22.66 7.49
N HIS A 23 -6.58 23.02 8.20
CA HIS A 23 -6.49 23.53 9.57
C HIS A 23 -6.42 22.42 10.61
N ARG A 24 -7.17 21.33 10.42
CA ARG A 24 -7.13 20.17 11.33
C ARG A 24 -5.80 19.42 11.22
N CYS A 25 -5.24 19.39 10.02
CA CYS A 25 -4.16 18.50 9.61
C CYS A 25 -3.09 19.31 8.84
N PRO A 26 -2.43 20.30 9.48
CA PRO A 26 -1.48 21.16 8.78
C PRO A 26 -0.30 20.33 8.26
N TYR A 27 0.10 20.58 7.02
CA TYR A 27 1.26 19.92 6.43
C TYR A 27 2.54 20.43 7.09
N ASP A 28 3.25 19.54 7.78
CA ASP A 28 4.57 19.82 8.33
C ASP A 28 5.66 19.51 7.30
N ARG A 29 6.30 20.57 6.81
CA ARG A 29 7.40 20.48 5.83
C ARG A 29 8.68 19.93 6.43
N ASP A 30 8.87 20.15 7.73
CA ASP A 30 10.09 19.82 8.46
C ASP A 30 9.99 18.46 9.16
N ALA A 31 8.80 17.85 9.17
CA ALA A 31 8.60 16.50 9.68
C ALA A 31 9.58 15.52 9.02
N PRO A 32 10.29 14.72 9.84
CA PRO A 32 11.31 13.81 9.35
C PRO A 32 10.69 12.79 8.40
N LYS A 33 11.45 12.49 7.36
CA LYS A 33 11.13 11.51 6.33
C LYS A 33 11.78 10.18 6.69
N VAL A 34 11.10 9.07 6.44
CA VAL A 34 11.69 7.74 6.72
C VAL A 34 12.88 7.42 5.84
N TRP A 35 12.85 7.85 4.58
CA TRP A 35 13.93 7.72 3.61
C TRP A 35 14.35 9.08 3.03
N GLY A 36 15.67 9.25 2.89
CA GLY A 36 16.31 10.23 2.04
C GLY A 36 16.86 9.61 0.74
N PRO A 37 17.55 10.40 -0.09
CA PRO A 37 18.17 9.90 -1.30
C PRO A 37 19.17 8.77 -1.02
N GLY A 38 19.05 7.64 -1.73
CA GLY A 38 19.94 6.48 -1.57
C GLY A 38 19.41 5.36 -0.66
N ASP A 39 18.46 5.66 0.23
CA ASP A 39 17.96 4.69 1.20
C ASP A 39 17.14 3.57 0.55
N LEU A 40 16.42 3.88 -0.53
CA LEU A 40 15.65 2.90 -1.29
C LEU A 40 16.60 1.87 -1.92
N ASN A 41 17.65 2.32 -2.63
CA ASN A 41 18.64 1.42 -3.19
C ASN A 41 19.34 0.59 -2.12
N THR A 42 19.75 1.23 -1.01
CA THR A 42 20.36 0.54 0.13
C THR A 42 19.47 -0.58 0.67
N MET A 43 18.15 -0.34 0.74
CA MET A 43 17.18 -1.34 1.21
C MET A 43 17.13 -2.56 0.27
N PHE A 44 16.98 -2.35 -1.04
CA PHE A 44 16.92 -3.45 -2.01
C PHE A 44 18.25 -4.20 -2.15
N GLU A 45 19.38 -3.50 -2.08
CA GLU A 45 20.71 -4.11 -2.07
C GLU A 45 20.88 -5.01 -0.85
N ARG A 46 20.48 -4.56 0.35
CA ARG A 46 20.47 -5.41 1.55
C ARG A 46 19.62 -6.66 1.33
N LEU A 47 18.39 -6.53 0.82
CA LEU A 47 17.50 -7.68 0.60
C LEU A 47 18.09 -8.73 -0.35
N THR A 48 18.93 -8.32 -1.30
CA THR A 48 19.42 -9.18 -2.39
C THR A 48 20.85 -9.68 -2.18
N THR A 49 21.58 -9.12 -1.22
CA THR A 49 23.01 -9.45 -0.99
C THR A 49 23.28 -10.02 0.40
N ASP A 50 22.48 -9.68 1.41
CA ASP A 50 22.69 -10.14 2.77
C ASP A 50 22.20 -11.59 2.96
N GLU A 51 23.05 -12.43 3.57
CA GLU A 51 22.84 -13.88 3.71
C GLU A 51 21.57 -14.22 4.50
N TYR A 52 21.19 -13.40 5.48
CA TYR A 52 19.98 -13.62 6.26
C TYR A 52 18.74 -13.50 5.36
N TYR A 53 18.64 -12.43 4.55
CA TYR A 53 17.48 -12.23 3.67
C TYR A 53 17.46 -13.25 2.53
N ILE A 54 18.63 -13.61 1.98
CA ILE A 54 18.73 -14.62 0.93
C ILE A 54 18.20 -15.97 1.42
N LYS A 55 18.60 -16.41 2.62
CA LYS A 55 18.14 -17.69 3.19
C LYS A 55 16.69 -17.66 3.62
N GLN A 56 16.23 -16.54 4.16
CA GLN A 56 14.88 -16.44 4.73
C GLN A 56 13.81 -16.23 3.65
N PHE A 57 14.08 -15.38 2.66
CA PHE A 57 13.08 -14.87 1.72
C PHE A 57 13.38 -15.19 0.25
N GLU A 58 14.48 -15.87 -0.06
CA GLU A 58 14.82 -16.33 -1.42
C GLU A 58 14.54 -15.27 -2.52
N PRO A 59 15.16 -14.08 -2.42
CA PRO A 59 14.85 -12.95 -3.28
C PRO A 59 15.15 -13.28 -4.75
N THR A 60 14.23 -12.93 -5.63
CA THR A 60 14.45 -12.97 -7.09
C THR A 60 14.36 -11.56 -7.65
N ILE A 61 15.42 -11.11 -8.32
CA ILE A 61 15.49 -9.81 -8.97
C ILE A 61 14.89 -9.92 -10.37
N HIS A 62 13.82 -9.18 -10.63
CA HIS A 62 13.21 -9.07 -11.96
C HIS A 62 13.68 -7.83 -12.71
N SER A 63 13.92 -6.73 -11.97
CA SER A 63 14.49 -5.50 -12.49
C SER A 63 15.29 -4.78 -11.40
N GLN A 64 16.32 -4.06 -11.78
CA GLN A 64 17.17 -3.26 -10.88
C GLN A 64 17.88 -2.12 -11.61
N PRO A 65 18.31 -1.07 -10.90
CA PRO A 65 19.17 -0.03 -11.47
C PRO A 65 20.52 -0.57 -11.98
N PRO A 66 21.16 0.09 -12.97
CA PRO A 66 20.69 1.29 -13.67
C PRO A 66 19.67 1.01 -14.78
N ASP A 67 19.47 -0.26 -15.16
CA ASP A 67 18.69 -0.65 -16.34
C ASP A 67 17.17 -0.56 -16.12
N GLY A 68 16.70 -0.52 -14.87
CA GLY A 68 15.29 -0.34 -14.51
C GLY A 68 15.08 0.12 -13.07
N PRO A 69 13.83 0.37 -12.65
CA PRO A 69 13.47 0.43 -11.22
C PRO A 69 13.69 -0.93 -10.55
N TRP A 70 13.83 -0.95 -9.23
CA TRP A 70 13.78 -2.20 -8.48
C TRP A 70 12.41 -2.87 -8.63
N LEU A 71 12.41 -4.16 -8.97
CA LEU A 71 11.27 -5.05 -8.89
C LEU A 71 11.79 -6.41 -8.45
N ILE A 72 11.42 -6.84 -7.24
CA ILE A 72 11.83 -8.15 -6.72
C ILE A 72 10.61 -8.94 -6.25
N THR A 73 10.76 -10.26 -6.23
CA THR A 73 9.88 -11.14 -5.46
C THR A 73 10.61 -11.73 -4.28
N LEU A 74 9.90 -11.86 -3.17
CA LEU A 74 10.34 -12.52 -1.96
C LEU A 74 9.43 -13.72 -1.70
N GLU A 75 10.01 -14.88 -1.50
CA GLU A 75 9.31 -16.09 -1.07
C GLU A 75 9.20 -16.12 0.46
N ASN A 76 8.34 -16.99 1.00
CA ASN A 76 8.23 -17.25 2.44
C ASN A 76 7.97 -16.02 3.33
N VAL A 77 7.40 -14.93 2.77
CA VAL A 77 7.02 -13.74 3.54
C VAL A 77 5.87 -14.04 4.50
N ALA A 78 4.97 -14.94 4.07
CA ALA A 78 3.95 -15.55 4.92
C ALA A 78 3.90 -17.06 4.65
N THR A 79 3.68 -17.83 5.70
CA THR A 79 3.42 -19.27 5.57
C THR A 79 2.03 -19.51 4.97
N LYS A 80 1.79 -20.74 4.48
CA LYS A 80 0.48 -21.13 3.94
C LYS A 80 -0.65 -21.01 4.97
N GLU A 81 -0.38 -21.30 6.24
CA GLU A 81 -1.38 -21.20 7.31
C GLU A 81 -1.67 -19.74 7.67
N GLU A 82 -0.66 -18.88 7.67
CA GLU A 82 -0.86 -17.44 7.85
C GLU A 82 -1.69 -16.84 6.72
N CYS A 83 -1.39 -17.22 5.48
CA CYS A 83 -2.17 -16.80 4.31
C CYS A 83 -3.64 -17.22 4.42
N LYS A 84 -3.92 -18.47 4.82
CA LYS A 84 -5.29 -18.95 5.04
C LYS A 84 -6.01 -18.16 6.13
N ARG A 85 -5.33 -17.81 7.23
CA ARG A 85 -5.92 -16.99 8.28
C ARG A 85 -6.22 -15.58 7.78
N MET A 86 -5.31 -14.95 7.04
CA MET A 86 -5.56 -13.63 6.44
C MET A 86 -6.77 -13.62 5.49
N ILE A 87 -6.95 -14.68 4.68
CA ILE A 87 -8.15 -14.82 3.83
C ILE A 87 -9.42 -14.88 4.68
N ARG A 88 -9.41 -15.62 5.80
CA ARG A 88 -10.55 -15.69 6.73
C ARG A 88 -10.83 -14.35 7.39
N LEU A 89 -9.79 -13.63 7.84
CA LEU A 89 -9.95 -12.29 8.40
C LEU A 89 -10.60 -11.33 7.40
N GLY A 90 -10.21 -11.41 6.11
CA GLY A 90 -10.86 -10.64 5.05
C GLY A 90 -12.34 -11.02 4.85
N ALA A 91 -12.65 -12.32 4.90
CA ALA A 91 -14.03 -12.81 4.81
C ALA A 91 -14.89 -12.36 6.02
N ASP A 92 -14.35 -12.43 7.23
CA ASP A 92 -15.02 -12.02 8.48
C ASP A 92 -15.32 -10.51 8.49
N ARG A 93 -14.40 -9.70 7.94
CA ARG A 93 -14.59 -8.25 7.73
C ARG A 93 -15.63 -7.92 6.66
N GLY A 94 -15.87 -8.84 5.72
CA GLY A 94 -16.73 -8.64 4.58
C GLY A 94 -16.02 -7.92 3.43
N TYR A 95 -16.00 -8.55 2.27
CA TYR A 95 -15.48 -7.97 1.03
C TYR A 95 -16.56 -7.11 0.35
N GLU A 96 -16.20 -5.87 0.02
CA GLU A 96 -17.04 -4.92 -0.69
C GLU A 96 -16.45 -4.56 -2.04
N ARG A 97 -17.26 -3.99 -2.93
CA ARG A 97 -16.81 -3.61 -4.27
C ARG A 97 -15.69 -2.58 -4.17
N SER A 98 -14.52 -2.88 -4.74
CA SER A 98 -13.37 -1.98 -4.67
C SER A 98 -13.64 -0.62 -5.32
N GLN A 99 -13.09 0.42 -4.69
CA GLN A 99 -13.20 1.81 -5.12
C GLN A 99 -11.81 2.42 -5.32
N ASP A 100 -11.75 3.42 -6.20
CA ASP A 100 -10.58 4.26 -6.45
C ASP A 100 -10.75 5.65 -5.83
N VAL A 101 -9.65 6.39 -5.70
CA VAL A 101 -9.68 7.78 -5.20
C VAL A 101 -10.41 8.66 -6.23
N GLY A 102 -11.49 9.31 -5.78
CA GLY A 102 -12.37 10.15 -6.57
C GLY A 102 -11.99 11.63 -6.56
N ALA A 103 -12.98 12.51 -6.75
CA ALA A 103 -12.77 13.96 -6.81
C ALA A 103 -12.47 14.56 -5.43
N LYS A 104 -11.70 15.67 -5.40
CA LYS A 104 -11.45 16.43 -4.17
C LYS A 104 -12.73 17.14 -3.73
N LYS A 105 -13.14 16.93 -2.48
CA LYS A 105 -14.23 17.62 -1.80
C LYS A 105 -13.80 19.01 -1.33
N PHE A 106 -14.79 19.85 -1.05
CA PHE A 106 -14.57 21.22 -0.56
C PHE A 106 -13.82 21.27 0.78
N ASP A 107 -14.02 20.28 1.65
CA ASP A 107 -13.36 20.19 2.94
C ASP A 107 -11.89 19.73 2.85
N GLY A 108 -11.42 19.37 1.65
CA GLY A 108 -10.09 18.86 1.40
C GLY A 108 -10.02 17.34 1.26
N THR A 109 -10.99 16.57 1.73
CA THR A 109 -11.01 15.10 1.58
C THR A 109 -11.36 14.68 0.15
N PHE A 110 -11.42 13.39 -0.17
CA PHE A 110 -11.79 12.90 -1.51
C PHE A 110 -13.06 12.06 -1.46
N ASP A 111 -13.80 12.04 -2.57
CA ASP A 111 -14.79 10.99 -2.83
C ASP A 111 -14.11 9.67 -3.15
N SER A 112 -14.88 8.60 -3.11
CA SER A 112 -14.51 7.31 -3.66
C SER A 112 -15.37 7.03 -4.89
N THR A 113 -14.76 6.43 -5.92
CA THR A 113 -15.47 6.11 -7.16
C THR A 113 -15.37 4.63 -7.46
N THR A 114 -16.51 4.00 -7.73
CA THR A 114 -16.55 2.64 -8.25
C THR A 114 -16.34 2.68 -9.76
N GLY A 115 -15.13 2.33 -10.21
CA GLY A 115 -14.75 2.33 -11.63
C GLY A 115 -15.13 1.04 -12.36
N LYS A 116 -15.14 1.10 -13.69
CA LYS A 116 -15.15 -0.09 -14.56
C LYS A 116 -13.77 -0.75 -14.67
N ASP A 117 -12.73 0.01 -14.33
CA ASP A 117 -11.33 -0.36 -14.54
C ASP A 117 -10.74 -1.15 -13.36
N ARG A 118 -11.44 -1.19 -12.22
CA ARG A 118 -11.11 -2.00 -11.06
C ARG A 118 -12.30 -2.83 -10.68
N THR A 119 -12.26 -4.14 -10.90
CA THR A 119 -13.44 -5.04 -10.78
C THR A 119 -13.44 -5.95 -9.55
N SER A 120 -12.37 -5.91 -8.75
CA SER A 120 -12.24 -6.70 -7.52
C SER A 120 -13.13 -6.26 -6.37
N HIS A 121 -13.15 -7.10 -5.33
CA HIS A 121 -13.64 -6.76 -4.01
C HIS A 121 -12.47 -6.58 -3.04
N ASN A 122 -12.65 -5.72 -2.05
CA ASN A 122 -11.66 -5.46 -1.02
C ASN A 122 -12.29 -5.25 0.36
N THR A 123 -11.45 -5.34 1.37
CA THR A 123 -11.75 -4.88 2.72
C THR A 123 -10.47 -4.36 3.36
N TRP A 124 -10.61 -3.55 4.39
CA TRP A 124 -9.49 -2.99 5.15
C TRP A 124 -9.31 -3.78 6.45
N CYS A 125 -8.08 -4.23 6.68
CA CYS A 125 -7.70 -4.96 7.88
C CYS A 125 -7.55 -3.97 9.05
N LEU A 126 -8.69 -3.62 9.63
CA LEU A 126 -8.87 -2.73 10.77
C LEU A 126 -9.33 -3.53 11.99
N GLU A 127 -9.28 -2.91 13.17
CA GLU A 127 -9.83 -3.46 14.42
C GLU A 127 -9.32 -4.89 14.69
N GLU A 128 -10.22 -5.86 14.88
CA GLU A 128 -9.89 -7.26 15.15
C GLU A 128 -8.99 -7.89 14.08
N CYS A 129 -9.13 -7.49 12.81
CA CYS A 129 -8.23 -7.96 11.75
C CYS A 129 -6.81 -7.45 11.97
N TYR A 130 -6.69 -6.17 12.31
CA TYR A 130 -5.39 -5.54 12.56
C TYR A 130 -4.71 -6.15 13.78
N GLU A 131 -5.46 -6.39 14.86
CA GLU A 131 -4.97 -6.93 16.14
C GLU A 131 -4.67 -8.44 16.11
N ASP A 132 -5.15 -9.17 15.10
CA ASP A 132 -4.93 -10.61 14.97
C ASP A 132 -3.43 -10.96 14.95
N GLU A 133 -3.03 -11.93 15.78
CA GLU A 133 -1.63 -12.31 15.96
C GLU A 133 -0.95 -12.75 14.65
N VAL A 134 -1.69 -13.41 13.76
CA VAL A 134 -1.15 -13.83 12.45
C VAL A 134 -0.91 -12.62 11.57
N HIS A 135 -1.87 -11.70 11.47
CA HIS A 135 -1.67 -10.46 10.73
C HIS A 135 -0.45 -9.70 11.28
N GLN A 136 -0.34 -9.58 12.60
CA GLN A 136 0.80 -8.95 13.28
C GLN A 136 2.14 -9.64 13.01
N ASN A 137 2.18 -10.97 12.90
CA ASN A 137 3.40 -11.70 12.51
C ASN A 137 3.85 -11.34 11.09
N VAL A 138 2.93 -11.36 10.13
CA VAL A 138 3.26 -11.07 8.72
C VAL A 138 3.62 -9.59 8.55
N LEU A 139 2.96 -8.69 9.28
CA LEU A 139 3.31 -7.27 9.35
C LEU A 139 4.74 -7.06 9.85
N ARG A 140 5.18 -7.77 10.90
CA ARG A 140 6.58 -7.72 11.36
C ARG A 140 7.57 -8.20 10.29
N ASN A 141 7.20 -9.18 9.47
CA ASN A 141 8.04 -9.57 8.33
C ASN A 141 8.17 -8.42 7.33
N VAL A 142 7.07 -7.71 7.03
CA VAL A 142 7.11 -6.54 6.15
C VAL A 142 7.95 -5.40 6.73
N GLU A 143 7.85 -5.12 8.04
CA GLU A 143 8.73 -4.14 8.71
C GLU A 143 10.21 -4.55 8.61
N ASN A 144 10.53 -5.82 8.84
CA ASN A 144 11.90 -6.34 8.72
C ASN A 144 12.45 -6.24 7.28
N ILE A 145 11.62 -6.60 6.30
CA ILE A 145 11.96 -6.52 4.87
C ILE A 145 12.20 -5.06 4.47
N THR A 146 11.34 -4.14 4.88
CA THR A 146 11.37 -2.75 4.39
C THR A 146 12.26 -1.84 5.23
N GLY A 147 12.53 -2.20 6.48
CA GLY A 147 13.17 -1.32 7.47
C GLY A 147 12.30 -0.14 7.89
N ILE A 148 11.02 -0.13 7.50
CA ILE A 148 10.08 0.97 7.77
C ILE A 148 9.06 0.50 8.80
N PRO A 149 8.80 1.28 9.86
CA PRO A 149 7.80 0.91 10.86
C PRO A 149 6.39 0.92 10.27
N ASP A 150 5.55 0.04 10.75
CA ASP A 150 4.16 -0.12 10.35
C ASP A 150 3.32 1.15 10.52
N THR A 151 3.74 2.07 11.40
CA THR A 151 3.12 3.41 11.50
C THR A 151 3.11 4.20 10.19
N ASN A 152 4.00 3.88 9.25
CA ASN A 152 4.06 4.46 7.90
C ASN A 152 3.20 3.69 6.88
N SER A 153 2.78 2.47 7.19
CA SER A 153 1.91 1.68 6.32
C SER A 153 0.46 2.14 6.46
N GLU A 154 -0.27 2.13 5.34
CA GLU A 154 -1.73 2.06 5.40
C GLU A 154 -2.16 0.76 6.08
N TYR A 155 -3.35 0.75 6.67
CA TYR A 155 -3.96 -0.54 7.03
C TYR A 155 -4.05 -1.43 5.80
N TRP A 156 -3.77 -2.72 5.96
CA TRP A 156 -3.63 -3.58 4.80
C TRP A 156 -4.95 -3.75 4.08
N GLN A 157 -4.91 -3.56 2.77
CA GLN A 157 -6.06 -3.81 1.94
C GLN A 157 -6.05 -5.28 1.53
N LEU A 158 -7.01 -6.05 2.05
CA LEU A 158 -7.24 -7.43 1.66
C LEU A 158 -8.11 -7.44 0.40
N LEU A 159 -7.70 -8.21 -0.60
CA LEU A 159 -8.28 -8.22 -1.94
C LEU A 159 -8.82 -9.60 -2.29
N GLN A 160 -9.93 -9.64 -3.01
CA GLN A 160 -10.51 -10.82 -3.63
C GLN A 160 -10.82 -10.53 -5.10
N TYR A 161 -10.34 -11.40 -5.99
CA TYR A 161 -10.66 -11.39 -7.41
C TYR A 161 -11.27 -12.74 -7.79
N GLU A 162 -12.50 -12.70 -8.28
CA GLU A 162 -13.17 -13.82 -8.94
C GLU A 162 -12.74 -13.92 -10.42
N GLU A 163 -13.17 -14.98 -11.10
CA GLU A 163 -12.93 -15.14 -12.53
C GLU A 163 -13.37 -13.89 -13.32
N SER A 164 -12.59 -13.53 -14.33
CA SER A 164 -12.65 -12.31 -15.13
C SER A 164 -12.35 -10.98 -14.42
N GLN A 165 -12.30 -10.93 -13.08
CA GLN A 165 -12.00 -9.69 -12.37
C GLN A 165 -10.52 -9.30 -12.52
N PHE A 166 -10.28 -8.00 -12.59
CA PHE A 166 -9.00 -7.37 -12.91
C PHE A 166 -8.88 -5.99 -12.24
N TYR A 167 -7.69 -5.40 -12.33
CA TYR A 167 -7.49 -3.98 -12.07
C TYR A 167 -6.56 -3.43 -13.14
N ALA A 168 -7.08 -2.54 -14.00
CA ALA A 168 -6.38 -1.97 -15.14
C ALA A 168 -5.11 -1.23 -14.73
N ASN A 169 -4.28 -0.93 -15.73
CA ASN A 169 -3.03 -0.22 -15.56
C ASN A 169 -3.18 1.08 -14.76
N HIS A 170 -2.49 1.13 -13.63
CA HIS A 170 -2.49 2.24 -12.69
C HIS A 170 -1.11 2.37 -12.03
N HIS A 171 -1.02 3.29 -11.08
CA HIS A 171 0.20 3.52 -10.30
C HIS A 171 -0.17 3.87 -8.86
N ASP A 172 0.60 3.37 -7.90
CA ASP A 172 0.30 3.54 -6.46
C ASP A 172 0.65 4.92 -5.92
N TYR A 173 1.67 5.58 -6.49
CA TYR A 173 1.94 6.98 -6.22
C TYR A 173 0.75 7.90 -6.52
N ILE A 174 0.29 8.62 -5.49
CA ILE A 174 -0.75 9.64 -5.58
C ILE A 174 -0.08 11.01 -5.45
N PRO A 175 0.02 11.82 -6.52
CA PRO A 175 0.75 13.10 -6.51
C PRO A 175 0.30 14.07 -5.42
N PHE A 176 -0.98 13.99 -5.09
CA PHE A 176 -1.59 14.87 -4.12
C PHE A 176 -1.14 14.56 -2.67
N HIS A 177 -0.69 13.33 -2.36
CA HIS A 177 -0.18 12.96 -1.04
C HIS A 177 1.13 13.68 -0.67
N ASN A 178 1.87 14.25 -1.62
CA ASN A 178 3.09 15.02 -1.35
C ASN A 178 2.87 16.21 -0.42
N ASN A 179 1.65 16.76 -0.42
CA ASN A 179 1.29 17.91 0.42
C ASN A 179 0.42 17.48 1.61
N ARG A 180 0.40 16.19 1.94
CA ARG A 180 -0.29 15.64 3.12
C ARG A 180 0.73 15.19 4.15
N PHE A 181 0.31 15.09 5.41
CA PHE A 181 1.20 14.81 6.52
C PHE A 181 1.96 13.49 6.34
N GLN A 182 1.29 12.44 5.89
CA GLN A 182 1.90 11.13 5.62
C GLN A 182 2.87 11.15 4.43
N GLY A 183 2.79 12.14 3.53
CA GLY A 183 3.59 12.16 2.29
C GLY A 183 3.16 11.09 1.28
N ALA A 184 3.87 10.99 0.16
CA ALA A 184 3.58 10.00 -0.89
C ALA A 184 3.70 8.55 -0.37
N ARG A 185 2.98 7.65 -1.05
CA ARG A 185 3.30 6.22 -1.04
C ARG A 185 4.63 6.04 -1.78
N ILE A 186 5.64 5.57 -1.07
CA ILE A 186 7.01 5.41 -1.60
C ILE A 186 7.28 3.98 -2.05
N MET A 187 6.53 3.00 -1.52
CA MET A 187 6.73 1.59 -1.81
C MET A 187 5.45 0.80 -1.63
N THR A 188 5.34 -0.28 -2.38
CA THR A 188 4.28 -1.28 -2.26
C THR A 188 4.88 -2.65 -1.98
N VAL A 189 4.29 -3.34 -1.01
CA VAL A 189 4.48 -4.77 -0.78
C VAL A 189 3.15 -5.45 -1.06
N PHE A 190 3.08 -6.21 -2.15
CA PHE A 190 1.89 -6.99 -2.52
C PHE A 190 2.12 -8.45 -2.16
N LEU A 191 1.37 -8.98 -1.19
CA LEU A 191 1.43 -10.38 -0.78
C LEU A 191 0.36 -11.20 -1.50
N TYR A 192 0.75 -12.30 -2.15
CA TYR A 192 -0.17 -13.30 -2.67
C TYR A 192 -0.57 -14.27 -1.57
N LEU A 193 -1.88 -14.33 -1.27
CA LEU A 193 -2.41 -15.18 -0.19
C LEU A 193 -2.79 -16.59 -0.66
N ASN A 194 -2.82 -16.83 -1.97
CA ASN A 194 -3.02 -18.17 -2.51
C ASN A 194 -2.39 -18.34 -3.90
N ASP A 195 -2.21 -19.59 -4.29
CA ASP A 195 -1.96 -19.99 -5.67
C ASP A 195 -3.24 -19.82 -6.49
N VAL A 196 -3.12 -19.29 -7.70
CA VAL A 196 -4.24 -19.09 -8.64
C VAL A 196 -4.09 -20.11 -9.75
N GLU A 197 -5.20 -20.75 -10.15
CA GLU A 197 -5.16 -21.84 -11.13
C GLU A 197 -4.74 -21.35 -12.52
N GLU A 198 -5.33 -20.25 -13.01
CA GLU A 198 -4.91 -19.62 -14.25
C GLU A 198 -5.15 -18.09 -14.22
N GLY A 199 -4.18 -17.30 -14.70
CA GLY A 199 -4.26 -15.84 -14.75
C GLY A 199 -3.94 -15.16 -13.42
N GLY A 200 -4.45 -13.94 -13.21
CA GLY A 200 -4.30 -13.22 -11.94
C GLY A 200 -2.91 -12.64 -11.65
N GLY A 201 -1.96 -12.69 -12.60
CA GLY A 201 -0.62 -12.11 -12.43
C GLY A 201 -0.65 -10.58 -12.26
N THR A 202 0.40 -10.05 -11.64
CA THR A 202 0.65 -8.60 -11.60
C THR A 202 1.62 -8.25 -12.72
N TYR A 203 1.15 -7.46 -13.69
CA TYR A 203 1.91 -7.08 -14.89
C TYR A 203 2.44 -5.66 -14.77
N PHE A 204 3.76 -5.50 -14.94
CA PHE A 204 4.46 -4.22 -14.99
C PHE A 204 4.75 -3.87 -16.44
N LYS A 205 3.94 -2.96 -16.99
CA LYS A 205 3.89 -2.68 -18.43
C LYS A 205 5.20 -2.15 -18.99
N ASP A 206 5.81 -1.17 -18.32
CA ASP A 206 7.05 -0.54 -18.78
C ASP A 206 8.29 -1.43 -18.62
N LEU A 207 8.16 -2.51 -17.83
CA LEU A 207 9.21 -3.53 -17.65
C LEU A 207 8.99 -4.76 -18.52
N ASP A 208 7.79 -4.94 -19.06
CA ASP A 208 7.30 -6.16 -19.70
C ASP A 208 7.46 -7.42 -18.81
N ILE A 209 7.16 -7.28 -17.52
CA ILE A 209 7.33 -8.35 -16.52
C ILE A 209 5.99 -8.70 -15.91
N THR A 210 5.63 -9.98 -15.92
CA THR A 210 4.47 -10.49 -15.18
C THR A 210 4.93 -11.36 -14.01
N VAL A 211 4.54 -10.99 -12.79
CA VAL A 211 4.74 -11.83 -11.62
C VAL A 211 3.49 -12.66 -11.36
N GLN A 212 3.64 -13.98 -11.35
CA GLN A 212 2.51 -14.91 -11.12
C GLN A 212 2.22 -15.07 -9.61
N PRO A 213 0.93 -15.25 -9.24
CA PRO A 213 0.54 -15.53 -7.86
C PRO A 213 1.14 -16.83 -7.37
N LYS A 214 1.67 -16.79 -6.15
CA LYS A 214 2.14 -17.97 -5.42
C LYS A 214 1.92 -17.76 -3.94
N THR A 215 1.30 -18.71 -3.25
CA THR A 215 0.97 -18.56 -1.82
C THR A 215 2.21 -18.16 -1.01
N GLY A 216 2.13 -17.06 -0.25
CA GLY A 216 3.18 -16.60 0.64
C GLY A 216 4.29 -15.75 -0.02
N ARG A 217 4.25 -15.60 -1.35
CA ARG A 217 5.16 -14.73 -2.10
C ARG A 217 4.71 -13.28 -1.99
N ALA A 218 5.65 -12.38 -1.74
CA ALA A 218 5.44 -10.95 -1.94
C ALA A 218 6.14 -10.45 -3.22
N VAL A 219 5.53 -9.45 -3.86
CA VAL A 219 6.17 -8.61 -4.88
C VAL A 219 6.44 -7.25 -4.24
N VAL A 220 7.67 -6.75 -4.38
CA VAL A 220 8.11 -5.50 -3.75
C VAL A 220 8.67 -4.57 -4.81
N TRP A 221 8.14 -3.35 -4.88
CA TRP A 221 8.59 -2.32 -5.81
C TRP A 221 8.41 -0.91 -5.23
N PRO A 222 9.27 0.05 -5.61
CA PRO A 222 9.10 1.44 -5.23
C PRO A 222 8.10 2.16 -6.14
N SER A 223 7.42 3.13 -5.56
CA SER A 223 6.57 4.10 -6.27
C SER A 223 7.33 5.38 -6.67
N VAL A 224 8.55 5.56 -6.14
CA VAL A 224 9.36 6.78 -6.27
C VAL A 224 10.78 6.47 -6.74
N ARG A 225 11.50 7.51 -7.19
CA ARG A 225 12.92 7.44 -7.55
C ARG A 225 13.79 7.43 -6.30
N ASP A 226 14.89 6.67 -6.33
CA ASP A 226 15.86 6.64 -5.24
C ASP A 226 16.51 8.01 -5.00
N GLU A 227 16.88 8.75 -6.06
CA GLU A 227 17.51 10.06 -5.92
C GLU A 227 16.54 11.13 -5.38
N PHE A 228 15.24 10.88 -5.50
CA PHE A 228 14.17 11.81 -5.14
C PHE A 228 12.97 11.04 -4.56
N PRO A 229 13.01 10.63 -3.27
CA PRO A 229 12.01 9.75 -2.66
C PRO A 229 10.60 10.36 -2.46
N ASP A 230 10.32 11.54 -3.05
CA ASP A 230 8.96 12.10 -3.17
C ASP A 230 8.54 12.32 -4.63
N ARG A 231 9.29 11.77 -5.59
CA ARG A 231 9.00 11.89 -7.02
C ARG A 231 8.67 10.52 -7.59
N LYS A 232 7.46 10.43 -8.18
CA LYS A 232 6.98 9.26 -8.91
C LYS A 232 8.06 8.66 -9.81
N ASP A 233 8.25 7.35 -9.74
CA ASP A 233 8.92 6.61 -10.81
C ASP A 233 7.87 6.08 -11.81
N PRO A 234 7.72 6.68 -13.01
CA PRO A 234 6.67 6.26 -13.94
C PRO A 234 6.78 4.80 -14.42
N ARG A 235 7.95 4.17 -14.25
CA ARG A 235 8.26 2.83 -14.78
C ARG A 235 7.64 1.68 -13.99
N THR A 236 7.02 1.95 -12.84
CA THR A 236 6.38 0.93 -12.00
C THR A 236 4.85 0.93 -12.12
N SER A 237 4.33 1.46 -13.24
CA SER A 237 2.92 1.33 -13.60
C SER A 237 2.56 -0.13 -13.82
N HIS A 238 1.50 -0.59 -13.19
CA HIS A 238 1.17 -2.01 -13.11
C HIS A 238 -0.33 -2.26 -13.16
N GLU A 239 -0.71 -3.50 -13.43
CA GLU A 239 -2.10 -3.97 -13.44
C GLU A 239 -2.24 -5.37 -12.84
N ALA A 240 -3.41 -5.66 -12.28
CA ALA A 240 -3.79 -7.02 -11.96
C ALA A 240 -4.47 -7.63 -13.18
N LEU A 241 -3.79 -8.58 -13.84
CA LEU A 241 -4.34 -9.32 -14.97
C LEU A 241 -5.60 -10.09 -14.56
N PRO A 242 -6.55 -10.30 -15.48
CA PRO A 242 -7.76 -11.07 -15.19
C PRO A 242 -7.45 -12.46 -14.62
N VAL A 243 -8.18 -12.86 -13.59
CA VAL A 243 -8.23 -14.27 -13.17
C VAL A 243 -8.96 -15.04 -14.25
N LYS A 244 -8.32 -16.05 -14.84
CA LYS A 244 -8.94 -16.87 -15.88
C LYS A 244 -9.62 -18.11 -15.30
N LYS A 245 -9.07 -18.66 -14.21
CA LYS A 245 -9.63 -19.79 -13.50
C LYS A 245 -9.27 -19.74 -12.01
N GLY A 246 -10.25 -20.03 -11.16
CA GLY A 246 -10.10 -20.02 -9.71
C GLY A 246 -10.36 -18.64 -9.09
N ILE A 247 -9.78 -18.39 -7.90
CA ILE A 247 -9.95 -17.14 -7.15
C ILE A 247 -8.57 -16.65 -6.73
N LYS A 248 -8.32 -15.33 -6.81
CA LYS A 248 -7.10 -14.70 -6.31
C LYS A 248 -7.41 -13.92 -5.03
N TYR A 249 -6.62 -14.16 -4.00
CA TYR A 249 -6.55 -13.36 -2.79
C TYR A 249 -5.18 -12.70 -2.69
N GLY A 250 -5.17 -11.45 -2.23
CA GLY A 250 -3.93 -10.71 -2.01
C GLY A 250 -4.07 -9.72 -0.86
N ALA A 251 -2.93 -9.21 -0.39
CA ALA A 251 -2.89 -8.13 0.58
C ALA A 251 -1.94 -7.04 0.08
N ASN A 252 -2.39 -5.80 0.13
CA ASN A 252 -1.62 -4.61 -0.21
C ASN A 252 -1.16 -3.88 1.05
N ALA A 253 0.15 -3.72 1.19
CA ALA A 253 0.75 -2.79 2.14
C ALA A 253 1.36 -1.62 1.38
N TRP A 254 0.69 -0.47 1.41
CA TRP A 254 1.19 0.78 0.87
C TRP A 254 1.94 1.55 1.95
N ILE A 255 3.21 1.85 1.70
CA ILE A 255 4.09 2.44 2.69
C ILE A 255 4.35 3.90 2.32
N HIS A 256 4.17 4.79 3.29
CA HIS A 256 4.31 6.23 3.13
C HIS A 256 5.65 6.76 3.62
N GLN A 257 6.02 7.94 3.12
CA GLN A 257 7.22 8.68 3.51
C GLN A 257 7.25 9.06 5.00
N ARG A 258 6.08 9.20 5.62
CA ARG A 258 5.87 9.53 7.04
C ARG A 258 4.73 8.70 7.61
N SER A 259 4.45 8.84 8.92
CA SER A 259 3.41 8.06 9.57
C SER A 259 2.04 8.30 8.94
N PHE A 260 1.44 7.24 8.40
CA PHE A 260 0.06 7.20 7.95
C PHE A 260 -0.89 6.99 9.14
N LYS A 261 -0.56 6.09 10.07
CA LYS A 261 -1.47 5.70 11.16
C LYS A 261 -1.82 6.84 12.10
N LYS A 262 -0.82 7.66 12.47
CA LYS A 262 -1.05 8.87 13.25
C LYS A 262 -2.09 9.77 12.58
N VAL A 263 -1.94 9.95 11.27
CA VAL A 263 -2.82 10.80 10.45
C VAL A 263 -4.22 10.19 10.33
N PHE A 264 -4.31 8.87 10.19
CA PHE A 264 -5.58 8.15 10.17
C PHE A 264 -6.34 8.29 11.49
N GLU A 265 -5.67 8.08 12.61
CA GLU A 265 -6.24 8.19 13.97
C GLU A 265 -6.71 9.63 14.29
N GLU A 266 -6.03 10.64 13.75
CA GLU A 266 -6.41 12.05 13.86
C GLU A 266 -7.55 12.46 12.91
N GLY A 267 -8.07 11.54 12.08
CA GLY A 267 -9.11 11.83 11.07
C GLY A 267 -8.60 12.72 9.93
N CYS A 268 -7.33 12.54 9.59
CA CYS A 268 -6.55 13.35 8.66
C CYS A 268 -6.04 12.56 7.43
N SER A 269 -6.43 11.30 7.26
CA SER A 269 -6.03 10.46 6.10
C SER A 269 -7.08 10.49 4.99
#